data_AF-A0A3M7IL98-F1
#
_entry.id   AF-A0A3M7IL98-F1
#
_cell.length_a   1.000
_cell.length_b   1.000
_cell.length_c   1.000
_cell.angle_alpha   90.00
_cell.angle_beta   90.00
_cell.angle_gamma   90.00
#
_symmetry.space_group_name_H-M   'P 1'
#
loop_
_entity.id
_entity.type
_entity.pdbx_description
1 polymer ?
#
loop_
_entity_poly.entity_id
_entity_poly.type
_entity_poly.pdbx_seq_one_letter_code
_entity_poly.pdbx_strand_id
1 'polypeptide(L)'
;MGEDIITTGGKERIEPTCALYKNAFQDDPVITYCLCGLPAEARRGYLLDYFKGLLTAAGMNDALFLETDNYSSAAVVMPPEKRVDNPWTLIPAGLVGMVLRLGLKGGYRMLGEYQPLADSMKAKGLKGAKRYYYVFFLATNKMARGKGLSSALLRRVQAIARSEGLPVWLEATTEYSWKLYSHLGFETVDQVTLGKNVASSEGLQQQGGEGVPVWGMVWFPDRNS
;
A
#
# COMPACT_ATOMS: atom_id res chain seq x y z
N MET A 1 29.48 -6.49 -4.98
CA MET A 1 28.01 -6.48 -5.12
C MET A 1 27.63 -5.01 -5.12
N GLY A 2 27.11 -4.51 -6.24
CA GLY A 2 26.80 -3.08 -6.36
C GLY A 2 25.79 -2.67 -5.29
N GLU A 3 26.03 -1.55 -4.62
CA GLU A 3 24.96 -0.90 -3.87
C GLU A 3 23.85 -0.58 -4.88
N ASP A 4 22.70 -1.25 -4.78
CA ASP A 4 21.55 -0.88 -5.58
C ASP A 4 21.19 0.56 -5.20
N ILE A 5 21.46 1.50 -6.11
CA ILE A 5 21.24 2.92 -5.87
C ILE A 5 19.74 3.14 -5.77
N ILE A 6 19.28 3.46 -4.56
CA ILE A 6 17.89 3.89 -4.34
C ILE A 6 17.78 5.34 -4.77
N THR A 7 16.90 5.63 -5.72
CA THR A 7 16.54 7.01 -6.07
C THR A 7 15.22 7.41 -5.43
N THR A 8 15.01 8.71 -5.22
CA THR A 8 13.78 9.26 -4.64
C THR A 8 13.32 10.43 -5.50
N GLY A 9 12.01 10.51 -5.74
CA GLY A 9 11.37 11.58 -6.50
C GLY A 9 9.93 11.80 -6.07
N GLY A 10 9.18 12.55 -6.86
CA GLY A 10 7.77 12.88 -6.65
C GLY A 10 6.88 12.43 -7.79
N LYS A 11 5.93 13.28 -8.18
CA LYS A 11 4.89 13.00 -9.19
C LYS A 11 5.42 12.56 -10.57
N GLU A 12 6.63 12.97 -10.95
CA GLU A 12 7.29 12.54 -12.19
C GLU A 12 7.56 11.03 -12.24
N ARG A 13 7.50 10.34 -11.10
CA ARG A 13 7.72 8.90 -10.96
C ARG A 13 6.43 8.07 -11.05
N ILE A 14 5.26 8.70 -11.22
CA ILE A 14 3.95 8.00 -11.22
C ILE A 14 3.88 6.94 -12.31
N GLU A 15 4.15 7.31 -13.56
CA GLU A 15 3.99 6.40 -14.71
C GLU A 15 4.86 5.14 -14.62
N PRO A 16 6.18 5.23 -14.40
CA PRO A 16 7.01 4.03 -14.27
C PRO A 16 6.66 3.19 -13.04
N THR A 17 6.23 3.82 -11.93
CA THR A 17 5.74 3.09 -10.74
C THR A 17 4.46 2.31 -11.03
N CYS A 18 3.51 2.91 -11.76
CA CYS A 18 2.29 2.22 -12.18
C CYS A 18 2.58 1.02 -13.10
N ALA A 19 3.58 1.14 -13.98
CA ALA A 19 3.99 0.06 -14.88
C ALA A 19 4.50 -1.18 -14.11
N LEU A 20 5.20 -0.98 -12.99
CA LEU A 20 5.54 -2.06 -12.06
C LEU A 20 4.30 -2.59 -11.33
N TYR A 21 3.54 -1.69 -10.69
CA TYR A 21 2.48 -2.06 -9.76
C TYR A 21 1.34 -2.85 -10.42
N LYS A 22 0.95 -2.50 -11.65
CA LYS A 22 -0.13 -3.22 -12.36
C LYS A 22 0.13 -4.72 -12.51
N ASN A 23 1.41 -5.13 -12.53
CA ASN A 23 1.81 -6.54 -12.65
C ASN A 23 2.08 -7.14 -11.27
N ALA A 24 2.76 -6.40 -10.39
CA ALA A 24 3.17 -6.92 -9.09
C ALA A 24 2.00 -7.17 -8.13
N PHE A 25 0.90 -6.42 -8.28
CA PHE A 25 -0.32 -6.52 -7.46
C PHE A 25 -1.47 -7.29 -8.15
N GLN A 26 -1.20 -8.01 -9.25
CA GLN A 26 -2.26 -8.78 -9.96
C GLN A 26 -2.99 -9.78 -9.06
N ASP A 27 -2.25 -10.37 -8.12
CA ASP A 27 -2.72 -11.42 -7.21
C ASP A 27 -2.81 -10.91 -5.77
N ASP A 28 -2.78 -9.60 -5.54
CA ASP A 28 -2.98 -9.05 -4.18
C ASP A 28 -4.43 -9.28 -3.74
N PRO A 29 -4.67 -9.92 -2.59
CA PRO A 29 -6.02 -10.34 -2.22
C PRO A 29 -6.88 -9.17 -1.74
N VAL A 30 -6.30 -8.12 -1.15
CA VAL A 30 -7.05 -6.93 -0.72
C VAL A 30 -7.50 -6.12 -1.93
N ILE A 31 -6.60 -5.89 -2.89
CA ILE A 31 -6.96 -5.23 -4.15
C ILE A 31 -7.94 -6.08 -4.94
N THR A 32 -7.72 -7.40 -4.99
CA THR A 32 -8.66 -8.32 -5.64
C THR A 32 -10.05 -8.22 -5.02
N TYR A 33 -10.17 -8.17 -3.70
CA TYR A 33 -11.44 -7.98 -3.01
C TYR A 33 -12.10 -6.64 -3.34
N CYS A 34 -11.37 -5.53 -3.28
CA CYS A 34 -11.91 -4.23 -3.66
C CYS A 34 -12.48 -4.27 -5.10
N LEU A 35 -11.77 -4.95 -6.01
CA LEU A 35 -12.10 -5.03 -7.43
C LEU A 35 -12.94 -6.26 -7.83
N CYS A 36 -13.39 -7.10 -6.90
CA CYS A 36 -14.02 -8.40 -7.23
C CYS A 36 -15.45 -8.29 -7.82
N GLY A 37 -15.93 -7.06 -8.05
CA GLY A 37 -17.14 -6.81 -8.84
C GLY A 37 -16.87 -6.78 -10.35
N LEU A 38 -15.61 -6.63 -10.75
CA LEU A 38 -15.18 -6.71 -12.14
C LEU A 38 -14.86 -8.17 -12.52
N PRO A 39 -15.20 -8.61 -13.74
CA PRO A 39 -14.69 -9.87 -14.29
C PRO A 39 -13.15 -9.91 -14.24
N ALA A 40 -12.56 -11.10 -14.12
CA ALA A 40 -11.12 -11.25 -13.91
C ALA A 40 -10.26 -10.54 -14.96
N GLU A 41 -10.63 -10.60 -16.24
CA GLU A 41 -9.93 -9.90 -17.31
C GLU A 41 -10.05 -8.37 -17.21
N ALA A 42 -11.27 -7.87 -16.95
CA ALA A 42 -11.52 -6.45 -16.77
C ALA A 42 -10.77 -5.89 -15.54
N ARG A 43 -10.70 -6.67 -14.44
CA ARG A 43 -9.91 -6.34 -13.25
C ARG A 43 -8.44 -6.19 -13.61
N ARG A 44 -7.85 -7.17 -14.30
CA ARG A 44 -6.43 -7.12 -14.72
C ARG A 44 -6.14 -5.92 -15.61
N GLY A 45 -7.00 -5.64 -16.59
CA GLY A 45 -6.87 -4.48 -17.48
C GLY A 45 -7.01 -3.14 -16.75
N TYR A 46 -7.74 -3.11 -15.63
CA TYR A 46 -8.01 -1.89 -14.88
C TYR A 46 -6.91 -1.49 -13.88
N LEU A 47 -6.00 -2.41 -13.50
CA LEU A 47 -4.99 -2.12 -12.47
C LEU A 47 -4.10 -0.92 -12.80
N LEU A 48 -3.80 -0.68 -14.08
CA LEU A 48 -3.02 0.50 -14.49
C LEU A 48 -3.76 1.81 -14.15
N ASP A 49 -5.04 1.90 -14.53
CA ASP A 49 -5.87 3.09 -14.25
C ASP A 49 -6.10 3.25 -12.74
N TYR A 50 -6.31 2.13 -12.03
CA TYR A 50 -6.47 2.09 -10.58
C TYR A 50 -5.25 2.70 -9.86
N PHE A 51 -4.04 2.23 -10.18
CA PHE A 51 -2.83 2.80 -9.60
C PHE A 51 -2.57 4.22 -10.09
N LYS A 52 -2.85 4.55 -11.35
CA LYS A 52 -2.68 5.92 -11.84
C LYS A 52 -3.51 6.90 -11.01
N GLY A 53 -4.76 6.57 -10.67
CA GLY A 53 -5.59 7.42 -9.83
C GLY A 53 -5.03 7.57 -8.41
N LEU A 54 -4.74 6.46 -7.74
CA LEU A 54 -4.23 6.48 -6.36
C LEU A 54 -2.85 7.15 -6.24
N LEU A 55 -1.94 6.87 -7.17
CA LEU A 55 -0.59 7.44 -7.16
C LEU A 55 -0.58 8.91 -7.59
N THR A 56 -1.51 9.35 -8.44
CA THR A 56 -1.69 10.78 -8.71
C THR A 56 -2.16 11.51 -7.46
N ALA A 57 -3.15 10.97 -6.74
CA ALA A 57 -3.61 11.54 -5.48
C ALA A 57 -2.49 11.56 -4.42
N ALA A 58 -1.67 10.51 -4.33
CA ALA A 58 -0.50 10.47 -3.47
C ALA A 58 0.55 11.54 -3.85
N GLY A 59 0.91 11.64 -5.14
CA GLY A 59 1.88 12.62 -5.63
C GLY A 59 1.43 14.08 -5.49
N MET A 60 0.12 14.35 -5.56
CA MET A 60 -0.46 15.66 -5.24
C MET A 60 -0.36 16.01 -3.73
N ASN A 61 -0.15 15.00 -2.89
CA ASN A 61 0.02 15.11 -1.44
C ASN A 61 1.47 14.87 -1.02
N ASP A 62 2.42 15.24 -1.88
CA ASP A 62 3.87 15.21 -1.60
C ASP A 62 4.42 13.81 -1.28
N ALA A 63 3.77 12.74 -1.76
CA ALA A 63 4.28 11.39 -1.58
C ALA A 63 5.69 11.24 -2.14
N LEU A 64 6.54 10.52 -1.40
CA LEU A 64 7.87 10.12 -1.83
C LEU A 64 7.75 8.86 -2.69
N PHE A 65 8.30 8.92 -3.90
CA PHE A 65 8.41 7.79 -4.81
C PHE A 65 9.85 7.30 -4.81
N LEU A 66 10.09 6.13 -4.21
CA LEU A 66 11.41 5.50 -4.17
C LEU A 66 11.45 4.35 -5.17
N GLU A 67 12.55 4.21 -5.89
CA GLU A 67 12.78 3.05 -6.75
C GLU A 67 14.23 2.57 -6.64
N THR A 68 14.43 1.32 -7.01
CA THR A 68 15.75 0.69 -7.09
C THR A 68 15.78 -0.34 -8.21
N ASP A 69 16.97 -0.58 -8.75
CA ASP A 69 17.23 -1.58 -9.82
C ASP A 69 16.29 -1.36 -11.02
N ASN A 70 16.24 -0.10 -11.51
CA ASN A 70 15.45 0.35 -12.66
C ASN A 70 13.97 -0.07 -12.55
N TYR A 71 13.32 0.33 -11.44
CA TYR A 71 11.95 -0.06 -11.10
C TYR A 71 11.70 -1.57 -11.00
N SER A 72 12.73 -2.37 -10.75
CA SER A 72 12.53 -3.76 -10.29
C SER A 72 11.85 -3.80 -8.92
N SER A 73 12.01 -2.75 -8.12
CA SER A 73 11.20 -2.50 -6.93
C SER A 73 10.92 -1.01 -6.75
N ALA A 74 9.73 -0.67 -6.25
CA ALA A 74 9.37 0.71 -5.91
C ALA A 74 8.48 0.77 -4.66
N ALA A 75 8.58 1.89 -3.94
CA ALA A 75 7.76 2.23 -2.80
C ALA A 75 7.15 3.62 -2.98
N VAL A 76 5.91 3.78 -2.55
CA VAL A 76 5.22 5.07 -2.45
C VAL A 76 4.90 5.32 -0.99
N VAL A 77 5.41 6.43 -0.45
CA VAL A 77 5.33 6.74 0.97
C VAL A 77 4.71 8.10 1.17
N MET A 78 3.62 8.18 1.94
CA MET A 78 3.05 9.44 2.36
C MET A 78 3.92 10.04 3.48
N PRO A 79 4.34 11.30 3.39
CA PRO A 79 5.04 11.97 4.47
C PRO A 79 4.07 12.30 5.62
N PRO A 80 4.60 12.67 6.80
CA PRO A 80 3.80 13.04 7.95
C PRO A 80 2.74 14.10 7.64
N GLU A 81 1.58 13.97 8.30
CA GLU A 81 0.44 14.91 8.21
C GLU A 81 -0.25 14.98 6.84
N LYS A 82 0.28 14.30 5.81
CA LYS A 82 -0.35 14.17 4.50
C LYS A 82 -1.16 12.89 4.42
N ARG A 83 -2.28 12.95 3.68
CA ARG A 83 -3.13 11.80 3.43
C ARG A 83 -3.62 11.81 1.98
N VAL A 84 -3.88 10.63 1.44
CA VAL A 84 -4.41 10.45 0.08
C VAL A 84 -5.90 10.82 0.04
N ASP A 85 -6.64 10.53 1.11
CA ASP A 85 -8.08 10.78 1.26
C ASP A 85 -8.37 12.26 1.60
N ASN A 86 -8.10 13.16 0.66
CA ASN A 86 -8.53 14.56 0.76
C ASN A 86 -9.52 14.93 -0.37
N PRO A 87 -10.53 15.79 -0.12
CA PRO A 87 -11.50 16.18 -1.14
C PRO A 87 -10.89 16.89 -2.37
N TRP A 88 -9.76 17.58 -2.18
CA TRP A 88 -9.08 18.36 -3.22
C TRP A 88 -8.48 17.51 -4.35
N THR A 89 -8.18 16.24 -4.08
CA THR A 89 -7.62 15.30 -5.06
C THR A 89 -8.68 14.54 -5.85
N LEU A 90 -9.95 14.57 -5.43
CA LEU A 90 -11.00 13.71 -6.00
C LEU A 90 -11.14 13.85 -7.52
N ILE A 91 -11.17 15.09 -8.02
CA ILE A 91 -11.31 15.37 -9.45
C ILE A 91 -9.96 15.30 -10.17
N PRO A 92 -8.89 16.01 -9.75
CA PRO A 92 -7.65 16.07 -10.52
C PRO A 92 -6.91 14.73 -10.59
N ALA A 93 -7.05 13.88 -9.57
CA ALA A 93 -6.48 12.53 -9.59
C ALA A 93 -7.40 11.48 -10.26
N GLY A 94 -8.58 11.88 -10.76
CA GLY A 94 -9.51 10.96 -11.44
C GLY A 94 -10.20 9.97 -10.50
N LEU A 95 -10.22 10.21 -9.18
CA LEU A 95 -10.83 9.29 -8.21
C LEU A 95 -12.35 9.18 -8.38
N VAL A 96 -13.03 10.22 -8.90
CA VAL A 96 -14.45 10.14 -9.26
C VAL A 96 -14.68 9.08 -10.34
N GLY A 97 -13.92 9.11 -11.43
CA GLY A 97 -13.98 8.09 -12.48
C GLY A 97 -13.61 6.70 -11.96
N MET A 98 -12.66 6.64 -11.01
CA MET A 98 -12.28 5.40 -10.36
C MET A 98 -13.46 4.78 -9.60
N VAL A 99 -14.13 5.55 -8.72
CA VAL A 99 -15.28 5.08 -7.94
C VAL A 99 -16.45 4.71 -8.85
N LEU A 100 -16.73 5.49 -9.90
CA LEU A 100 -17.77 5.15 -10.89
C LEU A 100 -17.50 3.80 -11.54
N ARG A 101 -16.24 3.52 -11.91
CA ARG A 101 -15.85 2.25 -12.54
C ARG A 101 -15.88 1.06 -11.58
N LEU A 102 -15.67 1.28 -10.28
CA LEU A 102 -15.86 0.27 -9.24
C LEU A 102 -17.34 -0.05 -8.99
N GLY A 103 -18.24 0.87 -9.31
CA GLY A 103 -19.64 0.83 -8.92
C GLY A 103 -19.83 0.96 -7.40
N LEU A 104 -21.09 1.07 -6.97
CA LEU A 104 -21.43 1.32 -5.56
C LEU A 104 -20.85 0.27 -4.59
N LYS A 105 -20.93 -1.02 -4.96
CA LYS A 105 -20.40 -2.11 -4.13
C LYS A 105 -18.87 -2.08 -4.03
N GLY A 106 -18.17 -1.82 -5.13
CA GLY A 106 -16.71 -1.73 -5.12
C GLY A 106 -16.22 -0.50 -4.35
N GLY A 107 -16.90 0.65 -4.52
CA GLY A 107 -16.66 1.85 -3.72
C GLY A 107 -16.88 1.59 -2.22
N TYR A 108 -17.94 0.87 -1.84
CA TYR A 108 -18.20 0.50 -0.46
C TYR A 108 -17.13 -0.44 0.13
N ARG A 109 -16.67 -1.46 -0.62
CA ARG A 109 -15.56 -2.32 -0.15
C ARG A 109 -14.28 -1.51 0.12
N MET A 110 -13.98 -0.54 -0.73
CA MET A 110 -12.78 0.29 -0.58
C MET A 110 -12.92 1.32 0.56
N LEU A 111 -13.98 2.14 0.54
CA LEU A 111 -14.15 3.30 1.43
C LEU A 111 -14.96 3.00 2.70
N GLY A 112 -15.86 2.03 2.64
CA GLY A 112 -16.76 1.65 3.74
C GLY A 112 -16.29 0.44 4.54
N GLU A 113 -15.49 -0.46 3.95
CA GLU A 113 -14.96 -1.65 4.65
C GLU A 113 -13.46 -1.52 4.92
N TYR A 114 -12.64 -1.40 3.87
CA TYR A 114 -11.18 -1.39 4.04
C TYR A 114 -10.66 -0.16 4.77
N GLN A 115 -11.07 1.04 4.36
CA GLN A 115 -10.55 2.28 4.96
C GLN A 115 -10.85 2.38 6.47
N PRO A 116 -12.07 2.14 6.98
CA PRO A 116 -12.34 2.18 8.43
C PRO A 116 -11.54 1.12 9.21
N LEU A 117 -11.35 -0.06 8.62
CA LEU A 117 -10.55 -1.13 9.18
C LEU A 117 -9.07 -0.74 9.28
N ALA A 118 -8.51 -0.15 8.22
CA ALA A 118 -7.14 0.38 8.21
C ALA A 118 -6.95 1.52 9.23
N ASP A 119 -7.90 2.47 9.28
CA ASP A 119 -7.87 3.58 10.22
C ASP A 119 -7.96 3.10 11.68
N SER A 120 -8.76 2.07 11.97
CA SER A 120 -8.85 1.47 13.32
C SER A 120 -7.51 0.88 13.78
N MET A 121 -6.87 0.06 12.95
CA MET A 121 -5.56 -0.52 13.28
C MET A 121 -4.50 0.57 13.47
N LYS A 122 -4.52 1.59 12.60
CA LYS A 122 -3.60 2.73 12.64
C LYS A 122 -3.75 3.54 13.92
N ALA A 123 -4.98 3.83 14.34
CA ALA A 123 -5.24 4.54 15.60
C ALA A 123 -4.69 3.77 16.81
N LYS A 124 -4.88 2.44 16.82
CA LYS A 124 -4.34 1.54 17.86
C LYS A 124 -2.80 1.51 17.84
N GLY A 125 -2.21 1.43 16.66
CA GLY A 125 -0.78 1.17 16.48
C GLY A 125 0.12 2.37 16.68
N LEU A 126 -0.35 3.55 16.27
CA LEU A 126 0.42 4.79 16.42
C LEU A 126 0.41 5.31 17.86
N LYS A 127 -0.40 4.74 18.78
CA LYS A 127 -0.43 5.08 20.21
C LYS A 127 -0.50 6.60 20.48
N GLY A 128 -1.30 7.31 19.67
CA GLY A 128 -1.47 8.76 19.75
C GLY A 128 -0.44 9.61 18.99
N ALA A 129 0.56 9.00 18.33
CA ALA A 129 1.46 9.71 17.43
C ALA A 129 0.68 10.31 16.25
N LYS A 130 0.74 11.64 16.13
CA LYS A 130 0.03 12.40 15.09
C LYS A 130 0.83 12.53 13.78
N ARG A 131 2.15 12.36 13.87
CA ARG A 131 3.10 12.47 12.76
C ARG A 131 3.76 11.11 12.55
N TYR A 132 3.71 10.60 11.33
CA TYR A 132 4.24 9.29 10.95
C TYR A 132 4.40 9.21 9.43
N TYR A 133 5.33 8.39 8.96
CA TYR A 133 5.40 8.01 7.56
C TYR A 133 4.43 6.87 7.29
N TYR A 134 3.75 6.87 6.15
CA TYR A 134 2.88 5.77 5.74
C TYR A 134 3.34 5.16 4.43
N VAL A 135 3.78 3.89 4.45
CA VAL A 135 4.10 3.15 3.23
C VAL A 135 2.79 2.75 2.57
N PHE A 136 2.33 3.57 1.61
CA PHE A 136 1.05 3.40 0.94
C PHE A 136 1.05 2.19 0.02
N PHE A 137 2.13 2.01 -0.75
CA PHE A 137 2.35 0.82 -1.57
C PHE A 137 3.84 0.50 -1.65
N LEU A 138 4.16 -0.79 -1.71
CA LEU A 138 5.50 -1.30 -1.95
C LEU A 138 5.39 -2.58 -2.78
N ALA A 139 6.17 -2.65 -3.85
CA ALA A 139 6.22 -3.85 -4.69
C ALA A 139 7.61 -4.12 -5.24
N THR A 140 7.88 -5.40 -5.48
CA THR A 140 9.00 -5.89 -6.30
C THR A 140 8.43 -6.74 -7.43
N ASN A 141 8.97 -6.55 -8.63
CA ASN A 141 8.71 -7.41 -9.78
C ASN A 141 8.96 -8.87 -9.39
N LYS A 142 8.03 -9.77 -9.73
CA LYS A 142 8.10 -11.20 -9.39
C LYS A 142 9.46 -11.81 -9.77
N MET A 143 10.06 -11.39 -10.89
CA MET A 143 11.35 -11.90 -11.37
C MET A 143 12.57 -11.29 -10.69
N ALA A 144 12.40 -10.23 -9.91
CA ALA A 144 13.45 -9.61 -9.12
C ALA A 144 13.34 -9.88 -7.60
N ARG A 145 12.36 -10.70 -7.18
CA ARG A 145 12.20 -11.09 -5.76
C ARG A 145 13.37 -11.94 -5.28
N GLY A 146 13.53 -12.02 -3.96
CA GLY A 146 14.63 -12.77 -3.31
C GLY A 146 15.98 -12.04 -3.29
N LYS A 147 16.07 -10.85 -3.89
CA LYS A 147 17.30 -10.03 -3.94
C LYS A 147 17.40 -8.96 -2.83
N GLY A 148 16.41 -8.86 -1.96
CA GLY A 148 16.39 -7.86 -0.88
C GLY A 148 15.97 -6.44 -1.28
N LEU A 149 15.47 -6.21 -2.50
CA LEU A 149 15.11 -4.87 -3.00
C LEU A 149 14.04 -4.15 -2.15
N SER A 150 12.91 -4.80 -1.83
CA SER A 150 11.91 -4.23 -0.90
C SER A 150 12.50 -3.91 0.47
N SER A 151 13.40 -4.77 0.97
CA SER A 151 14.07 -4.55 2.25
C SER A 151 14.95 -3.30 2.22
N ALA A 152 15.68 -3.09 1.12
CA ALA A 152 16.51 -1.90 0.93
C ALA A 152 15.66 -0.63 0.91
N LEU A 153 14.54 -0.64 0.16
CA LEU A 153 13.59 0.49 0.13
C LEU A 153 13.01 0.79 1.51
N LEU A 154 12.55 -0.22 2.26
CA LEU A 154 12.02 -0.02 3.62
C LEU A 154 13.08 0.48 4.60
N ARG A 155 14.32 -0.02 4.51
CA ARG A 155 15.43 0.50 5.33
C ARG A 155 15.72 1.97 5.01
N ARG A 156 15.59 2.39 3.75
CA ARG A 156 15.71 3.80 3.37
C ARG A 156 14.60 4.64 4.00
N VAL A 157 13.35 4.16 3.99
CA VAL A 157 12.22 4.83 4.66
C VAL A 157 12.43 4.92 6.18
N GLN A 158 12.86 3.82 6.81
CA GLN A 158 13.20 3.80 8.24
C GLN A 158 14.35 4.77 8.56
N ALA A 159 15.34 4.93 7.69
CA ALA A 159 16.42 5.89 7.89
C ALA A 159 15.92 7.34 7.84
N ILE A 160 15.04 7.68 6.90
CA ILE A 160 14.38 9.00 6.84
C ILE A 160 13.58 9.23 8.12
N ALA A 161 12.72 8.28 8.48
CA ALA A 161 11.87 8.38 9.66
C ALA A 161 12.67 8.46 10.97
N ARG A 162 13.78 7.72 11.08
CA ARG A 162 14.71 7.80 12.21
C ARG A 162 15.31 9.19 12.38
N SER A 163 15.71 9.84 11.28
CA SER A 163 16.30 11.19 11.33
C SER A 163 15.34 12.25 11.90
N GLU A 164 14.03 11.99 11.84
CA GLU A 164 12.99 12.85 12.38
C GLU A 164 12.36 12.33 13.69
N GLY A 165 12.78 11.17 14.18
CA GLY A 165 12.18 10.52 15.35
C GLY A 165 10.72 10.12 15.15
N LEU A 166 10.30 9.80 13.92
CA LEU A 166 8.92 9.49 13.58
C LEU A 166 8.72 7.98 13.30
N PRO A 167 7.55 7.42 13.65
CA PRO A 167 7.22 6.05 13.30
C PRO A 167 6.90 5.89 11.80
N VAL A 168 6.96 4.64 11.34
CA VAL A 168 6.53 4.21 10.01
C VAL A 168 5.36 3.25 10.16
N TRP A 169 4.23 3.55 9.52
CA TRP A 169 3.03 2.72 9.47
C TRP A 169 2.91 2.03 8.12
N LEU A 170 2.36 0.82 8.10
CA LEU A 170 1.94 0.12 6.89
C LEU A 170 0.87 -0.93 7.19
N GLU A 171 0.20 -1.40 6.14
CA GLU A 171 -0.62 -2.62 6.20
C GLU A 171 0.02 -3.71 5.33
N ALA A 172 0.23 -4.90 5.89
CA ALA A 172 0.54 -6.09 5.11
C ALA A 172 -0.75 -6.72 4.60
N THR A 173 -0.79 -7.04 3.32
CA THR A 173 -1.96 -7.63 2.62
C THR A 173 -1.74 -9.10 2.25
N THR A 174 -0.55 -9.63 2.51
CA THR A 174 -0.20 -11.05 2.32
C THR A 174 0.69 -11.53 3.46
N GLU A 175 0.66 -12.84 3.74
CA GLU A 175 1.55 -13.46 4.74
C GLU A 175 3.03 -13.25 4.38
N TYR A 176 3.36 -13.26 3.07
CA TYR A 176 4.70 -12.96 2.57
C TYR A 176 5.15 -11.54 2.98
N SER A 177 4.32 -10.53 2.72
CA SER A 177 4.63 -9.15 3.12
C SER A 177 4.69 -8.99 4.63
N TRP A 178 3.80 -9.64 5.37
CA TRP A 178 3.78 -9.61 6.84
C TRP A 178 5.09 -10.17 7.41
N LYS A 179 5.51 -11.36 6.96
CA LYS A 179 6.80 -11.94 7.37
C LYS A 179 7.95 -11.02 7.01
N LEU A 180 8.01 -10.49 5.79
CA LEU A 180 9.05 -9.56 5.37
C LEU A 180 9.15 -8.35 6.31
N TYR A 181 8.04 -7.70 6.61
CA TYR A 181 8.02 -6.51 7.45
C TYR A 181 8.40 -6.83 8.91
N SER A 182 7.96 -7.97 9.44
CA SER A 182 8.37 -8.46 10.76
C SER A 182 9.88 -8.64 10.87
N HIS A 183 10.54 -9.21 9.85
CA HIS A 183 12.01 -9.34 9.81
C HIS A 183 12.72 -7.98 9.73
N LEU A 184 12.03 -6.93 9.30
CA LEU A 184 12.55 -5.55 9.24
C LEU A 184 12.23 -4.75 10.50
N GLY A 185 11.69 -5.40 11.54
CA GLY A 185 11.42 -4.79 12.84
C GLY A 185 10.07 -4.09 12.96
N PHE A 186 9.16 -4.26 11.98
CA PHE A 186 7.78 -3.79 12.14
C PHE A 186 7.05 -4.70 13.12
N GLU A 187 6.42 -4.11 14.13
CA GLU A 187 5.58 -4.81 15.10
C GLU A 187 4.16 -4.94 14.55
N THR A 188 3.57 -6.13 14.68
CA THR A 188 2.15 -6.33 14.35
C THR A 188 1.29 -5.76 15.48
N VAL A 189 0.41 -4.84 15.14
CA VAL A 189 -0.51 -4.18 16.09
C VAL A 189 -1.85 -4.89 16.15
N ASP A 190 -2.32 -5.31 14.99
CA ASP A 190 -3.56 -6.04 14.85
C ASP A 190 -3.56 -6.90 13.58
N GLN A 191 -4.40 -7.92 13.60
CA GLN A 191 -4.76 -8.69 12.41
C GLN A 191 -6.27 -8.74 12.31
N VAL A 192 -6.79 -8.26 11.19
CA VAL A 192 -8.21 -8.18 10.91
C VAL A 192 -8.53 -8.87 9.59
N THR A 193 -9.77 -9.27 9.41
CA THR A 193 -10.22 -10.01 8.23
C THR A 193 -11.19 -9.17 7.43
N LEU A 194 -10.77 -8.76 6.23
CA LEU A 194 -11.59 -8.04 5.26
C LEU A 194 -12.49 -9.03 4.49
N GLY A 195 -13.76 -8.69 4.29
CA GLY A 195 -14.68 -9.54 3.52
C GLY A 195 -14.99 -10.90 4.17
N LYS A 196 -14.93 -10.99 5.51
CA LYS A 196 -15.26 -12.21 6.25
C LYS A 196 -16.66 -12.73 5.87
N ASN A 197 -16.78 -14.03 5.62
CA ASN A 197 -17.99 -14.73 5.17
C ASN A 197 -18.48 -14.38 3.75
N VAL A 198 -17.81 -13.47 3.04
CA VAL A 198 -18.22 -13.03 1.70
C VAL A 198 -17.09 -13.09 0.66
N ALA A 199 -15.85 -13.35 1.08
CA ALA A 199 -14.69 -13.48 0.22
C ALA A 199 -13.82 -14.70 0.55
N SER A 200 -13.15 -15.24 -0.46
CA SER A 200 -12.06 -16.20 -0.30
C SER A 200 -10.81 -15.52 0.27
N SER A 201 -9.81 -16.31 0.64
CA SER A 201 -8.50 -15.79 1.10
C SER A 201 -7.74 -15.05 -0.02
N GLU A 202 -8.07 -15.30 -1.28
CA GLU A 202 -7.58 -14.58 -2.46
C GLU A 202 -8.41 -13.31 -2.80
N GLY A 203 -9.43 -12.99 -2.00
CA GLY A 203 -10.28 -11.82 -2.20
C GLY A 203 -11.36 -11.97 -3.27
N LEU A 204 -11.62 -13.18 -3.77
CA LEU A 204 -12.74 -13.42 -4.69
C LEU A 204 -14.05 -13.57 -3.92
N GLN A 205 -15.19 -13.25 -4.54
CA GLN A 205 -16.49 -13.43 -3.87
C GLN A 205 -16.73 -14.91 -3.57
N GLN A 206 -16.95 -15.24 -2.30
CA GLN A 206 -17.22 -16.59 -1.84
C GLN A 206 -18.10 -16.54 -0.59
N GLN A 207 -19.33 -17.03 -0.68
CA GLN A 207 -20.21 -17.13 0.48
C GLN A 207 -19.63 -18.13 1.49
N GLY A 208 -19.56 -17.71 2.76
CA GLY A 208 -18.93 -18.48 3.82
C GLY A 208 -17.40 -18.52 3.74
N GLY A 209 -16.79 -17.71 2.87
CA GLY A 209 -15.34 -17.66 2.71
C GLY A 209 -14.61 -17.06 3.91
N GLU A 210 -13.33 -17.40 4.03
CA GLU A 210 -12.46 -17.03 5.15
C GLU A 210 -12.25 -15.50 5.27
N GLY A 211 -12.35 -14.79 4.15
CA GLY A 211 -11.95 -13.39 4.01
C GLY A 211 -10.43 -13.22 3.88
N VAL A 212 -10.01 -11.98 3.66
CA VAL A 212 -8.62 -11.62 3.42
C VAL A 212 -7.99 -11.09 4.72
N PRO A 213 -6.92 -11.71 5.24
CA PRO A 213 -6.22 -11.17 6.40
C PRO A 213 -5.44 -9.90 6.03
N VAL A 214 -5.50 -8.91 6.91
CA VAL A 214 -4.74 -7.66 6.83
C VAL A 214 -4.07 -7.43 8.17
N TRP A 215 -2.76 -7.16 8.15
CA TRP A 215 -1.99 -6.87 9.36
C TRP A 215 -1.60 -5.40 9.38
N GLY A 216 -2.10 -4.66 10.37
CA GLY A 216 -1.62 -3.32 10.65
C GLY A 216 -0.29 -3.42 11.39
N MET A 217 0.76 -2.78 10.86
CA MET A 217 2.10 -2.87 11.44
C MET A 217 2.75 -1.50 11.59
N VAL A 218 3.54 -1.36 12.64
CA VAL A 218 4.24 -0.12 12.97
C VAL A 218 5.70 -0.40 13.27
N TRP A 219 6.58 0.46 12.78
CA TRP A 219 7.97 0.51 13.18
C TRP A 219 8.21 1.83 13.91
N PHE A 220 8.82 1.76 15.09
CA PHE A 220 9.27 2.95 15.82
C PHE A 220 10.79 3.07 15.69
N PRO A 221 11.33 4.29 15.50
CA PRO A 221 12.76 4.49 15.61
C PRO A 221 13.20 4.18 17.03
N ASP A 222 14.38 3.57 17.16
CA ASP A 222 15.01 3.32 18.45
C ASP A 222 14.99 4.64 19.25
N ARG A 223 14.40 4.61 20.45
CA ARG A 223 14.61 5.71 21.40
C ARG A 223 16.08 5.64 21.74
N ASN A 224 16.88 6.59 21.27
CA ASN A 224 18.30 6.66 21.64
C ASN A 224 18.43 6.39 23.14
N SER A 225 19.24 5.37 23.46
CA SER A 225 19.71 5.07 24.82
C SER A 225 20.60 6.19 25.32
#